data_AF-A0A9W8FJX2-F1
#
_entry.id   AF-A0A9W8FJX2-F1
#
_cell.length_a   1.000
_cell.length_b   1.000
_cell.length_c   1.000
_cell.angle_alpha   90.00
_cell.angle_beta   90.00
_cell.angle_gamma   90.00
#
_symmetry.space_group_name_H-M   'P 1'
#
loop_
_entity.id
_entity.type
_entity.pdbx_description
1 polymer ?
#
loop_
_entity_poly.entity_id
_entity_poly.type
_entity_poly.pdbx_seq_one_letter_code
_entity_poly.pdbx_strand_id
1 'polypeptide(L)'
;MESRVFHNTRHTEKTTVYKQEPRLASATIDRETVQAELVVGYPPFFERYTSQVAIERPWRITATAAPNGGIFKHMKTVWEFAETRSDMSSAPSGLVARTCSTKEAHAQTLVRFTIEYEFVSVLHAQAASLVFDKMAKTNLAAYLDRCRELYDK
;
A
#
# COMPACT_ATOMS: atom_id res chain seq x y z
N MET A 1 8.22 3.02 -17.11
CA MET A 1 7.79 4.20 -16.33
C MET A 1 8.14 3.91 -14.91
N GLU A 2 9.11 4.64 -14.33
CA GLU A 2 9.66 4.29 -13.02
C GLU A 2 9.32 5.39 -12.01
N SER A 3 8.81 4.97 -10.84
CA SER A 3 8.70 5.81 -9.66
C SER A 3 10.08 5.99 -9.03
N ARG A 4 10.37 7.15 -8.45
CA ARG A 4 11.70 7.48 -7.90
C ARG A 4 11.60 8.04 -6.48
N VAL A 5 12.37 7.48 -5.56
CA VAL A 5 12.53 8.04 -4.21
C VAL A 5 13.56 9.17 -4.23
N PHE A 6 13.25 10.29 -3.58
CA PHE A 6 14.18 11.40 -3.42
C PHE A 6 15.16 11.11 -2.28
N HIS A 7 16.44 11.02 -2.62
CA HIS A 7 17.45 10.43 -1.76
C HIS A 7 17.74 11.25 -0.48
N ASN A 8 17.42 12.54 -0.49
CA ASN A 8 17.67 13.49 0.61
C ASN A 8 16.43 13.79 1.46
N THR A 9 15.38 12.96 1.35
CA THR A 9 14.09 13.21 2.03
C THR A 9 13.75 12.16 3.09
N ARG A 10 14.69 11.24 3.34
CA ARG A 10 14.53 10.17 4.33
C ARG A 10 14.67 10.71 5.74
N HIS A 11 13.63 10.50 6.55
CA HIS A 11 13.62 10.75 7.98
C HIS A 11 13.19 9.49 8.73
N THR A 12 13.71 9.26 9.94
CA THR A 12 13.39 8.07 10.73
C THR A 12 13.12 8.47 12.17
N GLU A 13 12.07 7.90 12.75
CA GLU A 13 11.61 8.12 14.11
C GLU A 13 11.33 6.75 14.76
N LYS A 14 11.73 6.59 16.02
CA LYS A 14 11.40 5.40 16.83
C LYS A 14 10.49 5.83 17.97
N THR A 15 9.28 5.30 18.01
CA THR A 15 8.33 5.56 19.10
C THR A 15 8.10 4.29 19.89
N THR A 16 8.43 4.31 21.19
CA THR A 16 8.08 3.22 22.11
C THR A 16 6.70 3.49 22.67
N VAL A 17 5.72 2.67 22.29
CA VAL A 17 4.37 2.75 22.84
C VAL A 17 4.31 1.86 24.07
N TYR A 18 4.13 2.48 25.23
CA TYR A 18 3.86 1.77 26.48
C TYR A 18 2.38 1.38 26.52
N LYS A 19 2.08 0.07 26.52
CA LYS A 19 0.73 -0.40 26.85
C LYS A 19 0.53 -0.29 28.35
N GLN A 20 -0.52 0.42 28.75
CA GLN A 20 -0.88 0.68 30.14
C GLN A 20 -1.62 -0.53 30.73
N GLU A 21 -0.95 -1.69 30.79
CA GLU A 21 -1.39 -2.91 31.49
C GLU A 21 -0.15 -3.75 31.84
N PRO A 22 0.00 -4.29 33.06
CA PRO A 22 1.28 -4.73 33.61
C PRO A 22 1.86 -6.04 33.02
N ARG A 23 1.37 -6.56 31.88
CA ARG A 23 1.81 -7.86 31.34
C ARG A 23 2.07 -7.97 29.83
N LEU A 24 1.99 -6.91 29.03
CA LEU A 24 2.31 -7.01 27.59
C LEU A 24 3.43 -6.06 27.17
N ALA A 25 4.40 -6.63 26.45
CA ALA A 25 5.62 -6.00 25.97
C ALA A 25 5.40 -4.62 25.32
N SER A 26 6.32 -3.69 25.57
CA SER A 26 6.41 -2.42 24.84
C SER A 26 6.58 -2.69 23.35
N ALA A 27 5.70 -2.12 22.52
CA ALA A 27 5.85 -2.19 21.08
C ALA A 27 6.68 -0.99 20.61
N THR A 28 7.82 -1.24 19.97
CA THR A 28 8.59 -0.21 19.28
C THR A 28 8.08 -0.11 17.84
N ILE A 29 7.62 1.08 17.45
CA ILE A 29 7.24 1.36 16.07
C ILE A 29 8.40 2.12 15.43
N ASP A 30 9.01 1.50 14.42
CA ASP A 30 9.99 2.14 13.56
C ASP A 30 9.25 2.82 12.41
N ARG A 31 9.25 4.15 12.40
CA ARG A 31 8.63 4.97 11.37
C ARG A 31 9.68 5.61 10.50
N GLU A 32 9.55 5.44 9.19
CA GLU A 32 10.41 6.08 8.18
C GLU A 32 9.52 6.92 7.27
N THR A 33 9.94 8.14 6.94
CA THR A 33 9.26 8.96 5.93
C THR A 33 10.22 9.31 4.80
N VAL A 34 9.75 9.25 3.57
CA VAL A 34 10.48 9.62 2.35
C VAL A 34 9.55 10.37 1.42
N GLN A 35 10.08 11.21 0.54
CA GLN A 35 9.34 11.71 -0.61
C GLN A 35 9.70 10.89 -1.84
N ALA A 36 8.68 10.59 -2.63
CA ALA A 36 8.84 9.84 -3.87
C ALA A 36 7.98 10.46 -4.98
N GLU A 37 8.54 10.52 -6.17
CA GLU A 37 7.79 10.75 -7.39
C GLU A 37 7.11 9.45 -7.78
N LEU A 38 5.78 9.46 -7.84
CA LEU A 38 4.95 8.33 -8.22
C LEU A 38 4.31 8.62 -9.59
N VAL A 39 4.20 7.57 -10.39
CA VAL A 39 3.52 7.63 -11.69
C VAL A 39 2.26 6.77 -11.64
N VAL A 40 1.14 7.36 -12.01
CA VAL A 40 -0.11 6.64 -12.29
C VAL A 40 -0.28 6.61 -13.80
N GLY A 41 -0.14 5.42 -14.38
CA GLY A 41 -0.32 5.19 -15.81
C GLY A 41 -1.54 4.32 -16.06
N TYR A 42 -2.60 4.91 -16.61
CA TYR A 42 -3.74 4.18 -17.13
C TYR A 42 -4.42 5.01 -18.23
N PRO A 43 -4.46 4.56 -19.50
CA PRO A 43 -5.10 5.33 -20.57
C PRO A 43 -6.52 5.79 -20.21
N PRO A 44 -6.85 7.10 -20.32
CA PRO A 44 -6.06 8.17 -20.95
C PRO A 44 -5.12 8.94 -20.02
N PHE A 45 -5.04 8.62 -18.72
CA PHE A 45 -4.27 9.37 -17.73
C PHE A 45 -2.86 8.81 -17.56
N PHE A 46 -1.88 9.68 -17.73
CA PHE A 46 -0.50 9.44 -17.36
C PHE A 46 -0.04 10.61 -16.52
N GLU A 47 -0.19 10.48 -15.21
CA GLU A 47 0.12 11.55 -14.28
C GLU A 47 1.30 11.16 -13.40
N ARG A 48 2.18 12.12 -13.21
CA ARG A 48 3.29 12.05 -12.26
C ARG A 48 3.02 13.04 -11.14
N TYR A 49 3.13 12.58 -9.90
CA TYR A 49 2.96 13.43 -8.73
C TYR A 49 3.97 13.05 -7.65
N THR A 50 4.33 14.03 -6.83
CA THR A 50 5.16 13.78 -5.65
C THR A 50 4.28 13.34 -4.50
N SER A 51 4.70 12.32 -3.76
CA SER A 51 4.05 11.82 -2.57
C SER A 51 5.00 11.82 -1.38
N GLN A 52 4.48 12.20 -0.21
CA GLN A 52 5.07 11.87 1.07
C GLN A 52 4.67 10.44 1.44
N VAL A 53 5.65 9.56 1.52
CA VAL A 53 5.50 8.17 1.90
C VAL A 53 5.93 8.00 3.35
N ALA A 54 5.06 7.41 4.17
CA ALA A 54 5.34 7.00 5.54
C ALA A 54 5.30 5.47 5.61
N ILE A 55 6.32 4.89 6.22
CA ILE A 55 6.52 3.45 6.38
C ILE A 55 6.53 3.20 7.88
N GLU A 56 5.55 2.46 8.36
CA GLU A 56 5.43 1.98 9.74
C GLU A 56 5.73 0.48 9.72
N ARG A 57 6.95 0.11 10.13
CA ARG A 57 7.40 -1.27 10.02
C ARG A 57 6.81 -2.15 11.12
N PRO A 58 6.49 -3.43 10.83
CA PRO A 58 6.45 -4.08 9.50
C PRO A 58 5.12 -3.96 8.73
N TRP A 59 4.07 -3.37 9.29
CA TRP A 59 2.70 -3.66 8.85
C TRP A 59 2.04 -2.60 7.97
N ARG A 60 2.55 -1.37 7.84
CA ARG A 60 1.82 -0.32 7.10
C ARG A 60 2.70 0.61 6.29
N ILE A 61 2.24 0.96 5.10
CA ILE A 61 2.81 2.01 4.25
C ILE A 61 1.68 2.96 3.83
N THR A 62 1.85 4.25 4.05
CA THR A 62 0.91 5.29 3.62
C THR A 62 1.63 6.24 2.68
N ALA A 63 1.13 6.41 1.45
CA ALA A 63 1.63 7.40 0.52
C ALA A 63 0.54 8.45 0.28
N THR A 64 0.82 9.71 0.60
CA THR A 64 -0.09 10.84 0.41
C THR A 64 0.51 11.79 -0.60
N ALA A 65 -0.23 12.18 -1.64
CA ALA A 65 0.23 13.17 -2.61
C ALA A 65 0.50 14.52 -1.93
N ALA A 66 1.59 15.17 -2.34
CA ALA A 66 1.89 16.52 -1.89
C ALA A 66 0.80 17.49 -2.38
N PRO A 67 0.47 18.53 -1.58
CA PRO A 67 -0.47 19.56 -2.01
C PRO A 67 -0.02 20.20 -3.34
N ASN A 68 -0.98 20.53 -4.20
CA ASN A 68 -0.77 21.23 -5.48
C ASN A 68 0.15 20.49 -6.48
N GLY A 69 0.39 19.19 -6.29
CA GLY A 69 1.35 18.41 -7.06
C GLY A 69 0.86 17.80 -8.38
N GLY A 70 -0.29 18.20 -8.91
CA GLY A 70 -0.85 17.68 -10.16
C GLY A 70 -2.38 17.75 -10.24
N ILE A 71 -2.99 16.80 -10.97
CA ILE A 71 -4.46 16.71 -11.14
C ILE A 71 -5.23 16.29 -9.88
N PHE A 72 -4.53 15.85 -8.84
CA PHE A 72 -5.13 15.37 -7.60
C PHE A 72 -5.25 16.51 -6.58
N LYS A 73 -6.49 16.79 -6.16
CA LYS A 73 -6.76 17.57 -4.95
C LYS A 73 -6.42 16.75 -3.71
N HIS A 74 -6.68 15.45 -3.78
CA HIS A 74 -6.31 14.47 -2.76
C HIS A 74 -5.94 13.15 -3.44
N MET A 75 -4.88 12.49 -2.97
CA MET A 75 -4.56 11.12 -3.37
C MET A 75 -3.80 10.48 -2.21
N LYS A 76 -4.31 9.37 -1.71
CA LYS A 76 -3.72 8.63 -0.61
C LYS A 76 -3.87 7.14 -0.85
N THR A 77 -2.77 6.42 -0.75
CA THR A 77 -2.77 4.95 -0.80
C THR A 77 -2.25 4.39 0.51
N VAL A 78 -2.96 3.42 1.06
CA VAL A 78 -2.55 2.70 2.28
C VAL A 78 -2.39 1.23 1.94
N TRP A 79 -1.22 0.70 2.24
CA TRP A 79 -0.92 -0.72 2.21
C TRP A 79 -0.79 -1.21 3.64
N GLU A 80 -1.52 -2.27 3.97
CA GLU A 80 -1.45 -2.89 5.28
C GLU A 80 -1.20 -4.39 5.13
N PHE A 81 -0.37 -4.93 6.01
CA PHE A 81 0.09 -6.30 6.00
C PHE A 81 -0.20 -6.92 7.37
N ALA A 82 -0.89 -8.06 7.36
CA ALA A 82 -1.18 -8.82 8.57
C ALA A 82 -0.84 -10.29 8.35
N GLU A 83 -0.21 -10.91 9.36
CA GLU A 83 0.02 -12.35 9.34
C GLU A 83 -1.32 -13.07 9.56
N THR A 84 -1.65 -13.99 8.67
CA THR A 84 -2.77 -14.91 8.81
C THR A 84 -2.20 -16.31 9.01
N ARG A 85 -2.49 -16.90 10.16
CA ARG A 85 -2.24 -18.31 10.39
C ARG A 85 -3.39 -19.08 9.76
N SER A 86 -3.07 -20.02 8.90
CA SER A 86 -4.04 -20.95 8.34
C SER A 86 -4.41 -22.00 9.39
N ASP A 87 -5.02 -21.59 10.50
CA ASP A 87 -5.91 -22.51 11.19
C ASP A 87 -7.23 -22.53 10.39
N MET A 88 -7.62 -23.71 9.93
CA MET A 88 -8.85 -23.86 9.17
C MET A 88 -10.04 -23.44 10.04
N SER A 89 -10.56 -22.23 9.85
CA SER A 89 -12.00 -21.93 9.86
C SER A 89 -12.24 -20.45 9.63
N SER A 90 -13.13 -20.11 8.69
CA SER A 90 -13.65 -18.77 8.41
C SER A 90 -12.76 -17.79 7.62
N ALA A 91 -12.51 -18.10 6.34
CA ALA A 91 -12.21 -17.04 5.37
C ALA A 91 -13.53 -16.32 5.01
N PRO A 92 -13.66 -14.99 5.19
CA PRO A 92 -14.82 -14.24 4.71
C PRO A 92 -14.83 -14.19 3.18
N SER A 93 -15.97 -14.54 2.58
CA SER A 93 -16.22 -14.49 1.14
C SER A 93 -15.99 -13.07 0.59
N GLY A 94 -14.93 -12.89 -0.19
CA GLY A 94 -14.62 -11.61 -0.83
C GLY A 94 -13.13 -11.38 -1.13
N LEU A 95 -12.24 -12.22 -0.61
CA LEU A 95 -10.80 -12.12 -0.87
C LEU A 95 -10.39 -12.93 -2.11
N VAL A 96 -9.69 -12.27 -3.04
CA VAL A 96 -8.97 -12.91 -4.14
C VAL A 96 -7.73 -13.60 -3.55
N ALA A 97 -7.94 -14.73 -2.88
CA ALA A 97 -6.88 -15.58 -2.37
C ALA A 97 -6.37 -16.46 -3.51
N ARG A 98 -5.32 -16.01 -4.18
CA ARG A 98 -4.62 -16.81 -5.20
C ARG A 98 -3.53 -17.58 -4.47
N THR A 99 -3.92 -18.69 -3.83
CA THR A 99 -3.05 -19.52 -2.98
C THR A 99 -2.03 -20.29 -3.82
N CYS A 100 -0.78 -20.30 -3.37
CA CYS A 100 0.26 -21.20 -3.87
C CYS A 100 -0.02 -22.60 -3.30
N SER A 101 -0.16 -23.60 -4.16
CA SER A 101 -0.51 -24.97 -3.78
C SER A 101 0.72 -25.77 -3.38
N THR A 102 1.19 -25.61 -2.14
CA THR A 102 2.15 -26.52 -1.50
C THR A 102 1.67 -26.90 -0.11
N LYS A 103 1.75 -28.20 0.22
CA LYS A 103 1.12 -28.83 1.39
C LYS A 103 1.93 -28.65 2.69
N GLU A 104 2.29 -27.42 3.04
CA GLU A 104 2.80 -27.10 4.38
C GLU A 104 2.01 -25.92 4.95
N ALA A 105 1.84 -25.87 6.28
CA ALA A 105 1.14 -24.80 6.98
C ALA A 105 1.98 -23.50 6.93
N HIS A 106 2.07 -22.90 5.75
CA HIS A 106 2.79 -21.67 5.55
C HIS A 106 2.00 -20.50 6.13
N ALA A 107 2.68 -19.68 6.93
CA ALA A 107 2.16 -18.38 7.35
C ALA A 107 1.76 -17.58 6.10
N GLN A 108 0.50 -17.14 6.04
CA GLN A 108 0.00 -16.32 4.95
C GLN A 108 0.10 -14.84 5.34
N THR A 109 0.26 -13.97 4.36
CA THR A 109 0.17 -12.51 4.59
C THR A 109 -1.10 -11.99 3.93
N LEU A 110 -2.01 -11.47 4.74
CA LEU A 110 -3.16 -10.70 4.26
C LEU A 110 -2.67 -9.30 3.87
N VAL A 111 -2.95 -8.90 2.63
CA VAL A 111 -2.63 -7.57 2.11
C VAL A 111 -3.94 -6.79 1.96
N ARG A 112 -4.06 -5.66 2.67
CA ARG A 112 -5.13 -4.68 2.45
C ARG A 112 -4.56 -3.51 1.68
N PHE A 113 -5.16 -3.21 0.53
CA PHE A 113 -4.81 -2.07 -0.29
C PHE A 113 -6.00 -1.13 -0.42
N THR A 114 -5.85 0.09 0.09
CA THR A 114 -6.87 1.14 0.08
C THR A 114 -6.35 2.32 -0.72
N ILE A 115 -7.20 2.87 -1.60
CA ILE A 115 -6.92 4.10 -2.35
C ILE A 115 -8.05 5.09 -2.11
N GLU A 116 -7.70 6.29 -1.69
CA GLU A 116 -8.57 7.45 -1.52
C GLU A 116 -8.10 8.53 -2.52
N TYR A 117 -9.00 9.12 -3.29
CA TYR A 117 -8.62 10.14 -4.28
C TYR A 117 -9.73 11.17 -4.53
N GLU A 118 -9.31 12.38 -4.88
CA GLU A 118 -10.16 13.47 -5.35
C GLU A 118 -9.40 14.23 -6.43
N PHE A 119 -10.03 14.42 -7.60
CA PHE A 119 -9.45 15.21 -8.68
C PHE A 119 -9.84 16.68 -8.58
N VAL A 120 -8.97 17.57 -9.03
CA VAL A 120 -9.28 19.00 -9.16
C VAL A 120 -10.38 19.21 -10.21
N SER A 121 -10.40 18.38 -11.26
CA SER A 121 -11.30 18.50 -12.40
C SER A 121 -12.37 17.42 -12.40
N VAL A 122 -13.63 17.83 -12.59
CA VAL A 122 -14.79 16.92 -12.69
C VAL A 122 -14.64 15.94 -13.85
N LEU A 123 -14.05 16.37 -14.97
CA LEU A 123 -13.80 15.49 -16.12
C LEU A 123 -12.84 14.36 -15.76
N HIS A 124 -11.76 14.68 -15.03
CA HIS A 124 -10.82 13.67 -14.54
C HIS A 124 -11.50 12.72 -13.56
N ALA A 125 -12.36 13.23 -12.66
CA ALA A 125 -13.13 12.40 -11.73
C ALA A 125 -14.07 11.42 -12.46
N GLN A 126 -14.80 11.91 -13.47
CA GLN A 126 -15.69 11.07 -14.27
C GLN A 126 -14.93 9.97 -14.98
N ALA A 127 -13.87 10.32 -15.71
CA ALA A 127 -13.08 9.36 -16.45
C ALA A 127 -12.35 8.37 -15.53
N ALA A 128 -11.82 8.80 -14.39
CA ALA A 128 -11.19 7.94 -13.40
C ALA A 128 -12.18 6.93 -12.79
N SER A 129 -13.42 7.35 -12.51
CA SER A 129 -14.44 6.45 -11.97
C SER A 129 -14.74 5.26 -12.87
N LEU A 130 -14.66 5.43 -14.19
CA LEU A 130 -14.88 4.37 -15.17
C LEU A 130 -13.76 3.31 -15.18
N VAL A 131 -12.57 3.66 -14.69
CA VAL A 131 -11.36 2.82 -14.85
C VAL A 131 -10.71 2.44 -13.52
N PHE A 132 -11.20 2.97 -12.40
CA PHE A 132 -10.61 2.81 -11.08
C PHE A 132 -10.51 1.35 -10.63
N ASP A 133 -11.58 0.57 -10.78
CA ASP A 133 -11.60 -0.84 -10.37
C ASP A 133 -10.51 -1.65 -11.07
N LYS A 134 -10.36 -1.43 -12.39
CA LYS A 134 -9.31 -2.09 -13.17
C LYS A 134 -7.91 -1.63 -12.77
N MET A 135 -7.73 -0.34 -12.47
CA MET A 135 -6.45 0.20 -11.98
C MET A 135 -6.06 -0.47 -10.65
N ALA A 136 -6.96 -0.47 -9.66
CA ALA A 136 -6.69 -1.03 -8.33
C ALA A 136 -6.33 -2.52 -8.42
N LYS A 137 -7.08 -3.30 -9.22
CA LYS A 137 -6.81 -4.74 -9.46
C LYS A 137 -5.46 -4.97 -10.13
N THR A 138 -5.12 -4.15 -11.12
CA THR A 138 -3.84 -4.29 -11.85
C THR A 138 -2.65 -3.98 -10.93
N ASN A 139 -2.75 -2.93 -10.10
CA ASN A 139 -1.72 -2.59 -9.11
C ASN A 139 -1.50 -3.73 -8.10
N LEU A 140 -2.59 -4.28 -7.56
CA LEU A 140 -2.50 -5.40 -6.63
C LEU A 140 -1.92 -6.66 -7.29
N ALA A 141 -2.34 -6.97 -8.52
CA ALA A 141 -1.82 -8.10 -9.28
C ALA A 141 -0.31 -7.97 -9.51
N ALA A 142 0.16 -6.80 -9.97
CA ALA A 142 1.59 -6.56 -10.19
C ALA A 142 2.42 -6.70 -8.90
N TYR A 143 1.89 -6.24 -7.76
CA TYR A 143 2.52 -6.46 -6.46
C TYR A 143 2.64 -7.96 -6.13
N LEU A 144 1.55 -8.72 -6.24
CA LEU A 144 1.54 -10.16 -5.95
C LEU A 144 2.45 -10.94 -6.90
N ASP A 145 2.51 -10.55 -8.16
CA ASP A 145 3.38 -11.17 -9.16
C ASP A 145 4.85 -10.95 -8.79
N ARG A 146 5.20 -9.73 -8.37
CA ARG A 146 6.56 -9.42 -7.87
C ARG A 146 6.92 -10.20 -6.61
N CYS A 147 5.97 -10.39 -5.69
CA CYS A 147 6.20 -11.22 -4.50
C CYS A 147 6.53 -12.67 -4.89
N ARG A 148 5.83 -13.23 -5.89
CA ARG A 148 6.12 -14.59 -6.36
C ARG A 148 7.53 -14.70 -6.93
N GLU A 149 7.94 -13.76 -7.78
CA GLU A 149 9.31 -13.74 -8.32
C GLU A 149 10.40 -13.67 -7.24
N LEU A 150 10.14 -12.97 -6.13
CA LEU A 150 11.13 -12.73 -5.09
C LEU A 150 11.17 -13.82 -4.01
N TYR A 151 10.01 -14.38 -3.65
CA TYR A 151 9.85 -15.20 -2.45
C TYR A 151 9.38 -16.64 -2.73
N ASP A 152 8.93 -16.98 -3.95
CA ASP A 152 8.46 -18.33 -4.31
C ASP A 152 9.61 -19.24 -4.78
N LYS A 153 10.71 -19.27 -4.00
CA LYS A 153 11.91 -20.10 -4.28
C LYS A 153 11.87 -21.46 -3.58
#